data_AF-A0A920BIV7-F1
#
_entry.id   AF-A0A920BIV7-F1
#
_cell.length_a   1.000
_cell.length_b   1.000
_cell.length_c   1.000
_cell.angle_alpha   90.00
_cell.angle_beta   90.00
_cell.angle_gamma   90.00
#
_symmetry.space_group_name_H-M   'P 1'
#
loop_
_entity.id
_entity.type
_entity.pdbx_description
1 polymer ?
#
loop_
_entity_poly.entity_id
_entity_poly.type
_entity_poly.pdbx_seq_one_letter_code
_entity_poly.pdbx_strand_id
1 'polypeptide(L)'
;MGIIPARKDKPSDPYHGKRNKVLWRLKKQDYPDVVISTARSISQVITNQDFDSTIDIHNGHELSYEGLIDQLSSFGYKRTTQVERCGEFSIRGSIIDIYPSTYEEPIRLEMWGDEVERLTAFSTRDQLSKSQLTAAQIFPASELCITDDVRSRAQKLAEEMPWGATFWEIIAEGGLLDGVENLLPWLNPKRETILDLLPSSTLVLLFDAKQIQQRIENLISEEQSISAMLFETLSPETEHKMQTLHLAFDEVFHKRESQSSRSQLIFCRTYRP
;
A
#
# COMPACT_ATOMS: atom_id res chain seq x y z
N MET A 1 12.16 3.32 -8.62
CA MET A 1 11.98 4.80 -8.73
C MET A 1 11.10 5.19 -7.54
N GLY A 2 11.47 6.20 -6.76
CA GLY A 2 10.75 6.51 -5.51
C GLY A 2 9.35 7.06 -5.76
N ILE A 3 8.43 6.71 -4.87
CA ILE A 3 7.11 7.32 -4.73
C ILE A 3 7.34 8.79 -4.33
N ILE A 4 6.74 9.72 -5.07
CA ILE A 4 6.89 11.17 -4.91
C ILE A 4 5.50 11.73 -4.57
N PRO A 5 5.34 12.51 -3.49
CA PRO A 5 4.07 13.14 -3.16
C PRO A 5 3.46 13.87 -4.36
N ALA A 6 2.21 13.53 -4.70
CA ALA A 6 1.40 14.15 -5.75
C ALA A 6 1.97 14.10 -7.19
N ARG A 7 2.88 13.16 -7.47
CA ARG A 7 3.19 12.78 -8.86
C ARG A 7 2.06 11.93 -9.45
N LYS A 8 1.47 12.39 -10.57
CA LYS A 8 0.38 11.71 -11.30
C LYS A 8 0.81 10.41 -11.99
N ASP A 9 2.10 10.20 -12.19
CA ASP A 9 2.59 9.06 -12.98
C ASP A 9 3.02 7.92 -12.07
N LYS A 10 2.25 6.83 -12.09
CA LYS A 10 2.67 5.54 -11.55
C LYS A 10 2.60 4.49 -12.67
N PRO A 11 3.73 3.93 -13.14
CA PRO A 11 3.68 2.57 -13.67
C PRO A 11 3.29 1.65 -12.50
N SER A 12 2.30 0.77 -12.68
CA SER A 12 1.84 -0.19 -11.67
C SER A 12 3.04 -0.76 -10.93
N ASP A 13 3.22 -0.41 -9.66
CA ASP A 13 4.38 -0.85 -8.91
C ASP A 13 4.13 -2.32 -8.55
N PRO A 14 4.84 -3.29 -9.18
CA PRO A 14 4.65 -4.70 -8.90
C PRO A 14 5.00 -5.06 -7.45
N TYR A 15 5.61 -4.14 -6.70
CA TYR A 15 5.97 -4.34 -5.31
C TYR A 15 4.85 -4.04 -4.33
N HIS A 16 3.75 -3.38 -4.73
CA HIS A 16 2.63 -3.06 -3.83
C HIS A 16 2.05 -4.31 -3.15
N GLY A 17 1.71 -5.33 -3.93
CA GLY A 17 1.21 -6.59 -3.37
C GLY A 17 2.24 -7.26 -2.45
N LYS A 18 3.52 -7.25 -2.83
CA LYS A 18 4.60 -7.81 -2.00
C LYS A 18 4.76 -7.04 -0.68
N ARG A 19 4.69 -5.71 -0.70
CA ARG A 19 4.74 -4.85 0.49
C ARG A 19 3.52 -5.07 1.38
N ASN A 20 2.32 -5.07 0.80
CA ASN A 20 1.07 -5.37 1.51
C ASN A 20 1.12 -6.75 2.17
N LYS A 21 1.62 -7.77 1.48
CA LYS A 21 1.81 -9.11 2.05
C LYS A 21 2.76 -9.10 3.24
N VAL A 22 3.88 -8.37 3.17
CA VAL A 22 4.79 -8.23 4.32
C VAL A 22 4.10 -7.52 5.48
N LEU A 23 3.44 -6.38 5.24
CA LEU A 23 2.72 -5.65 6.29
C LEU A 23 1.63 -6.51 6.93
N TRP A 24 0.88 -7.28 6.14
CA TRP A 24 -0.11 -8.22 6.62
C TRP A 24 0.48 -9.27 7.55
N ARG A 25 1.58 -9.93 7.14
CA ARG A 25 2.27 -10.92 7.98
C ARG A 25 2.72 -10.33 9.31
N LEU A 26 3.30 -9.12 9.28
CA LEU A 26 3.73 -8.43 10.49
C LEU A 26 2.57 -8.06 11.42
N LYS A 27 1.43 -7.61 10.88
CA LYS A 27 0.22 -7.34 11.68
C LYS A 27 -0.37 -8.61 12.30
N LYS A 28 -0.32 -9.74 11.57
CA LYS A 28 -0.69 -11.08 12.05
C LYS A 28 0.30 -11.71 13.01
N GLN A 29 1.36 -10.98 13.39
CA GLN A 29 2.44 -11.48 14.26
C GLN A 29 3.19 -12.70 13.68
N ASP A 30 3.10 -12.90 12.35
CA ASP A 30 3.92 -13.83 11.59
C ASP A 30 5.22 -13.10 11.21
N TYR A 31 6.12 -13.05 12.19
CA TYR A 31 7.38 -12.34 12.07
C TYR A 31 8.44 -13.21 11.37
N PRO A 32 9.08 -12.72 10.29
CA PRO A 32 10.25 -13.38 9.75
C PRO A 32 11.45 -13.25 10.71
N ASP A 33 12.41 -14.17 10.64
CA ASP A 33 13.63 -14.12 11.46
C ASP A 33 14.46 -12.86 11.21
N VAL A 34 14.49 -12.40 9.95
CA VAL A 34 15.26 -11.23 9.51
C VAL A 34 14.44 -10.38 8.55
N VAL A 35 14.38 -9.07 8.83
CA VAL A 35 13.83 -8.05 7.91
C VAL A 35 14.98 -7.18 7.42
N ILE A 36 15.14 -7.09 6.10
CA ILE A 36 16.08 -6.17 5.46
C ILE A 36 15.27 -5.02 4.87
N SER A 37 15.66 -3.79 5.19
CA SER A 37 14.96 -2.59 4.75
C SER A 37 15.94 -1.50 4.33
N THR A 38 15.43 -0.47 3.65
CA THR A 38 16.20 0.71 3.26
C THR A 38 15.86 1.89 4.16
N ALA A 39 16.72 2.92 4.17
CA ALA A 39 16.44 4.19 4.85
C ALA A 39 15.09 4.80 4.44
N ARG A 40 14.69 4.64 3.18
CA ARG A 40 13.37 5.06 2.68
C ARG A 40 12.25 4.24 3.31
N SER A 41 12.26 2.93 3.10
CA SER A 41 11.15 2.07 3.53
C SER A 41 10.98 2.02 5.05
N ILE A 42 12.06 2.18 5.82
CA ILE A 42 11.99 2.18 7.30
C ILE A 42 11.40 3.47 7.87
N SER A 43 11.59 4.60 7.17
CA SER A 43 11.07 5.91 7.60
C SER A 43 9.71 6.24 7.00
N GLN A 44 9.28 5.51 5.97
CA GLN A 44 8.00 5.71 5.32
C GLN A 44 6.84 5.34 6.25
N VAL A 45 5.86 6.24 6.36
CA VAL A 45 4.59 6.00 7.04
C VAL A 45 3.83 4.91 6.29
N ILE A 46 3.24 3.98 7.05
CA ILE A 46 2.41 2.90 6.54
C ILE A 46 0.94 3.16 6.86
N THR A 47 0.04 2.49 6.14
CA THR A 47 -1.37 2.52 6.51
C THR A 47 -1.63 1.73 7.80
N ASN A 48 -2.49 2.27 8.64
CA ASN A 48 -3.00 1.58 9.82
C ASN A 48 -4.19 0.67 9.48
N GLN A 49 -4.68 0.67 8.24
CA GLN A 49 -5.80 -0.16 7.81
C GLN A 49 -5.60 -1.61 8.16
N ASP A 50 -6.60 -2.19 8.81
CA ASP A 50 -6.57 -3.60 9.13
C ASP A 50 -6.79 -4.39 7.83
N PHE A 51 -5.70 -4.97 7.32
CA PHE A 51 -5.74 -5.81 6.13
C PHE A 51 -6.06 -7.26 6.48
N ASP A 52 -6.67 -7.52 7.63
CA ASP A 52 -7.19 -8.82 8.00
C ASP A 52 -8.06 -9.46 6.92
N SER A 53 -8.70 -8.65 6.08
CA SER A 53 -9.43 -9.09 4.90
C SER A 53 -8.49 -9.36 3.72
N THR A 54 -8.14 -10.62 3.51
CA THR A 54 -7.84 -11.14 2.18
C THR A 54 -9.13 -11.60 1.51
N ILE A 55 -9.17 -11.65 0.17
CA ILE A 55 -10.24 -12.38 -0.53
C ILE A 55 -9.75 -13.81 -0.72
N ASP A 56 -10.22 -14.71 0.13
CA ASP A 56 -9.93 -16.13 0.03
C ASP A 56 -10.98 -16.81 -0.86
N ILE A 57 -10.51 -17.52 -1.88
CA ILE A 57 -11.33 -18.16 -2.89
C ILE A 57 -10.87 -19.60 -3.03
N HIS A 58 -11.80 -20.55 -3.05
CA HIS A 58 -11.52 -21.94 -3.39
C HIS A 58 -12.65 -22.49 -4.26
N ASN A 59 -12.40 -23.63 -4.93
CA ASN A 59 -13.47 -24.31 -5.67
C ASN A 59 -14.61 -24.70 -4.71
N GLY A 60 -15.85 -24.51 -5.12
CA GLY A 60 -17.05 -24.70 -4.30
C GLY A 60 -17.31 -23.61 -3.26
N HIS A 61 -16.58 -22.49 -3.28
CA HIS A 61 -16.85 -21.36 -2.40
C HIS A 61 -18.11 -20.62 -2.87
N GLU A 62 -19.09 -20.42 -1.98
CA GLU A 62 -20.22 -19.52 -2.21
C GLU A 62 -19.77 -18.06 -2.03
N LEU A 63 -19.80 -17.31 -3.12
CA LEU A 63 -19.33 -15.93 -3.18
C LEU A 63 -20.27 -15.13 -4.09
N SER A 64 -20.90 -14.10 -3.53
CA SER A 64 -21.74 -13.17 -4.31
C SER A 64 -20.88 -12.47 -5.35
N TYR A 65 -21.40 -12.48 -6.58
CA TYR A 65 -20.77 -11.82 -7.71
C TYR A 65 -20.59 -10.32 -7.50
N GLU A 66 -21.64 -9.60 -7.08
CA GLU A 66 -21.53 -8.15 -6.78
C GLU A 66 -20.60 -7.89 -5.60
N GLY A 67 -20.70 -8.71 -4.55
CA GLY A 67 -19.85 -8.58 -3.36
C GLY A 67 -18.35 -8.70 -3.68
N LEU A 68 -17.96 -9.64 -4.55
CA LEU A 68 -16.57 -9.78 -4.99
C LEU A 68 -16.10 -8.55 -5.77
N ILE A 69 -16.94 -7.97 -6.63
CA ILE A 69 -16.58 -6.78 -7.42
C ILE A 69 -16.36 -5.57 -6.52
N ASP A 70 -17.25 -5.36 -5.57
CA ASP A 70 -17.15 -4.27 -4.60
C ASP A 70 -15.90 -4.44 -3.74
N GLN A 71 -15.61 -5.67 -3.30
CA GLN A 71 -14.42 -5.97 -2.52
C GLN A 71 -13.14 -5.76 -3.33
N LEU A 72 -13.06 -6.23 -4.58
CA LEU A 72 -11.93 -5.97 -5.47
C LEU A 72 -11.71 -4.47 -5.69
N SER A 73 -12.79 -3.72 -5.94
CA SER A 73 -12.72 -2.27 -6.11
C SER A 73 -12.21 -1.57 -4.84
N SER A 74 -12.71 -1.98 -3.66
CA SER A 74 -12.23 -1.47 -2.37
C SER A 74 -10.76 -1.80 -2.10
N PHE A 75 -10.27 -2.92 -2.64
CA PHE A 75 -8.88 -3.37 -2.58
C PHE A 75 -7.96 -2.61 -3.55
N GLY A 76 -8.51 -1.67 -4.31
CA GLY A 76 -7.78 -0.87 -5.30
C GLY A 76 -7.57 -1.57 -6.63
N TYR A 77 -8.33 -2.63 -6.93
CA TYR A 77 -8.27 -3.26 -8.24
C TYR A 77 -8.99 -2.41 -9.29
N LYS A 78 -8.38 -2.29 -10.46
CA LYS A 78 -8.94 -1.56 -11.60
C LYS A 78 -9.73 -2.48 -12.51
N ARG A 79 -11.01 -2.16 -12.74
CA ARG A 79 -11.83 -2.85 -13.73
C ARG A 79 -11.38 -2.48 -15.14
N THR A 80 -11.10 -3.48 -15.96
CA THR A 80 -10.70 -3.33 -17.37
C THR A 80 -11.54 -4.25 -18.27
N THR A 81 -11.40 -4.09 -19.58
CA THR A 81 -12.02 -5.00 -20.57
C THR A 81 -11.27 -6.32 -20.71
N GLN A 82 -9.98 -6.29 -20.38
CA GLN A 82 -9.08 -7.44 -20.39
C GLN A 82 -7.96 -7.22 -19.38
N VAL A 83 -7.60 -8.28 -18.67
CA VAL A 83 -6.53 -8.26 -17.69
C VAL A 83 -5.17 -8.37 -18.38
N GLU A 84 -4.30 -7.40 -18.11
CA GLU A 84 -2.93 -7.37 -18.63
C GLU A 84 -1.88 -7.20 -17.52
N ARG A 85 -2.22 -6.51 -16.41
CA ARG A 85 -1.29 -6.17 -15.33
C ARG A 85 -1.83 -6.52 -13.95
N CYS A 86 -0.91 -6.72 -12.99
CA CYS A 86 -1.25 -6.90 -11.58
C CYS A 86 -2.15 -5.76 -11.06
N GLY A 87 -3.17 -6.11 -10.27
CA GLY A 87 -4.14 -5.15 -9.76
C GLY A 87 -5.27 -4.81 -10.73
N GLU A 88 -5.38 -5.53 -11.86
CA GLU A 88 -6.51 -5.42 -12.78
C GLU A 88 -7.48 -6.60 -12.62
N PHE A 89 -8.75 -6.37 -12.94
CA PHE A 89 -9.73 -7.43 -13.11
C PHE A 89 -10.66 -7.13 -14.29
N SER A 90 -11.20 -8.18 -14.91
CA SER A 90 -12.17 -8.06 -15.99
C SER A 90 -13.31 -9.07 -15.83
N ILE A 91 -14.43 -8.76 -16.46
CA ILE A 91 -15.69 -9.47 -16.30
C ILE A 91 -16.23 -9.85 -17.67
N ARG A 92 -16.57 -11.13 -17.85
CA ARG A 92 -17.14 -11.68 -19.09
C ARG A 92 -18.18 -12.74 -18.75
N GLY A 93 -19.44 -12.33 -18.61
CA GLY A 93 -20.52 -13.24 -18.21
C GLY A 93 -20.25 -13.79 -16.82
N SER A 94 -20.15 -15.11 -16.69
CA SER A 94 -19.83 -15.81 -15.44
C SER A 94 -18.34 -15.95 -15.15
N ILE A 95 -17.49 -15.32 -15.97
CA ILE A 95 -16.04 -15.37 -15.82
C ILE A 95 -15.53 -14.05 -15.24
N ILE A 96 -14.72 -14.16 -14.18
CA ILE A 96 -13.97 -13.05 -13.62
C ILE A 96 -12.48 -13.37 -13.74
N ASP A 97 -11.78 -12.59 -14.56
CA ASP A 97 -10.32 -12.63 -14.64
C ASP A 97 -9.76 -11.61 -13.64
N ILE A 98 -8.80 -12.02 -12.83
CA ILE A 98 -8.15 -11.19 -11.81
C ILE A 98 -6.65 -11.39 -11.94
N TYR A 99 -5.86 -10.32 -11.87
CA TYR A 99 -4.42 -10.45 -11.70
C TYR A 99 -4.02 -10.06 -10.28
N PRO A 100 -3.89 -11.03 -9.36
CA PRO A 100 -3.56 -10.73 -7.97
C PRO A 100 -2.24 -9.97 -7.84
N SER A 101 -2.19 -9.01 -6.92
CA SER A 101 -1.00 -8.16 -6.71
C SER A 101 0.23 -8.93 -6.20
N THR A 102 0.03 -10.16 -5.71
CA THR A 102 1.06 -11.02 -5.12
C THR A 102 1.40 -12.25 -5.97
N TYR A 103 0.73 -12.45 -7.11
CA TYR A 103 0.87 -13.64 -7.95
C TYR A 103 1.77 -13.33 -9.16
N GLU A 104 2.39 -14.37 -9.72
CA GLU A 104 3.18 -14.27 -10.95
C GLU A 104 2.31 -14.35 -12.22
N GLU A 105 1.12 -14.93 -12.10
CA GLU A 105 0.17 -15.12 -13.21
C GLU A 105 -1.24 -14.73 -12.77
N PRO A 106 -2.08 -14.20 -13.68
CA PRO A 106 -3.48 -13.94 -13.38
C PRO A 106 -4.27 -15.24 -13.23
N ILE A 107 -5.39 -15.13 -12.54
CA ILE A 107 -6.32 -16.21 -12.27
C ILE A 107 -7.67 -15.91 -12.94
N ARG A 108 -8.30 -16.96 -13.44
CA ARG A 108 -9.65 -16.96 -13.99
C ARG A 108 -10.55 -17.72 -13.04
N LEU A 109 -11.55 -17.02 -12.50
CA LEU A 109 -12.69 -17.59 -11.81
C LEU A 109 -13.79 -17.85 -12.82
N GLU A 110 -14.24 -19.09 -12.93
CA GLU A 110 -15.48 -19.47 -13.59
C GLU A 110 -16.53 -19.72 -12.51
N MET A 111 -17.65 -19.01 -12.57
CA MET A 111 -18.73 -19.09 -11.60
C MET A 111 -19.98 -19.75 -12.17
N TRP A 112 -20.76 -20.39 -11.30
CA TRP A 112 -22.10 -20.89 -11.59
C TRP A 112 -23.08 -20.35 -10.55
N GLY A 113 -23.87 -19.34 -10.93
CA GLY A 113 -24.61 -18.55 -9.94
C GLY A 113 -23.65 -17.84 -8.99
N ASP A 114 -23.81 -18.08 -7.70
CA ASP A 114 -22.94 -17.56 -6.64
C ASP A 114 -21.89 -18.57 -6.17
N GLU A 115 -21.58 -19.62 -6.95
CA GLU A 115 -20.58 -20.63 -6.59
C GLU A 115 -19.36 -20.56 -7.52
N VAL A 116 -18.17 -20.70 -6.95
CA VAL A 116 -16.91 -20.82 -7.72
C VAL A 116 -16.76 -22.25 -8.24
N GLU A 117 -17.06 -22.46 -9.53
CA GLU A 117 -16.97 -23.77 -10.18
C GLU A 117 -15.52 -24.16 -10.45
N ARG A 118 -14.73 -23.22 -10.98
CA ARG A 118 -13.35 -23.50 -11.40
C ARG A 118 -12.44 -22.29 -11.25
N LEU A 119 -11.24 -22.57 -10.78
CA LEU A 119 -10.14 -21.61 -10.69
C LEU A 119 -8.96 -22.08 -11.56
N THR A 120 -8.48 -21.24 -12.47
CA THR A 120 -7.30 -21.55 -13.32
C THR A 120 -6.34 -20.38 -13.41
N ALA A 121 -5.04 -20.64 -13.47
CA ALA A 121 -4.07 -19.64 -13.92
C ALA A 121 -4.17 -19.50 -15.45
N PHE A 122 -3.87 -18.32 -16.00
CA PHE A 122 -3.87 -18.11 -17.45
C PHE A 122 -2.75 -17.16 -17.90
N SER A 123 -2.42 -17.15 -19.20
CA SER A 123 -1.42 -16.22 -19.74
C SER A 123 -2.07 -14.92 -20.23
N THR A 124 -1.52 -13.77 -19.84
CA THR A 124 -1.99 -12.46 -20.33
C THR A 124 -1.71 -12.26 -21.83
N ARG A 125 -0.76 -13.01 -22.42
CA ARG A 125 -0.34 -12.85 -23.82
C ARG A 125 -1.34 -13.42 -24.82
N ASP A 126 -1.83 -14.62 -24.55
CA ASP A 126 -2.72 -15.38 -25.43
C ASP A 126 -4.10 -15.63 -24.81
N GLN A 127 -4.29 -15.26 -23.53
CA GLN A 127 -5.54 -15.41 -22.78
C GLN A 127 -6.00 -16.87 -22.60
N LEU A 128 -5.06 -17.81 -22.75
CA LEU A 128 -5.30 -19.23 -22.60
C LEU A 128 -5.02 -19.70 -21.17
N SER A 129 -5.93 -20.53 -20.66
CA SER A 129 -5.78 -21.20 -19.37
C SER A 129 -4.57 -22.13 -19.36
N LYS A 130 -3.93 -22.22 -18.20
CA LYS A 130 -2.75 -23.04 -17.93
C LYS A 130 -3.10 -24.14 -16.92
N SER A 131 -2.69 -23.95 -15.67
CA SER A 131 -2.91 -24.90 -14.58
C SER A 131 -4.20 -24.60 -13.83
N GLN A 132 -4.84 -25.66 -13.33
CA GLN A 132 -5.91 -25.52 -12.34
C GLN A 132 -5.33 -25.15 -10.98
N LEU A 133 -6.07 -24.33 -10.24
CA LEU A 133 -5.78 -23.96 -8.87
C LEU A 133 -6.90 -24.51 -7.97
N THR A 134 -6.54 -24.91 -6.75
CA THR A 134 -7.52 -25.34 -5.75
C THR A 134 -8.07 -24.17 -4.93
N ALA A 135 -7.23 -23.14 -4.75
CA ALA A 135 -7.54 -21.93 -4.01
C ALA A 135 -6.69 -20.75 -4.48
N ALA A 136 -7.16 -19.53 -4.23
CA ALA A 136 -6.42 -18.30 -4.36
C ALA A 136 -6.68 -17.37 -3.17
N GLN A 137 -5.67 -16.60 -2.81
CA GLN A 137 -5.75 -15.56 -1.79
C GLN A 137 -5.36 -14.23 -2.43
N ILE A 138 -6.33 -13.32 -2.52
CA ILE A 138 -6.17 -12.02 -3.17
C ILE A 138 -5.90 -10.97 -2.10
N PHE A 139 -4.74 -10.32 -2.20
CA PHE A 139 -4.35 -9.20 -1.36
C PHE A 139 -4.72 -7.87 -2.03
N PRO A 140 -4.91 -6.80 -1.27
CA PRO A 140 -5.09 -5.47 -1.82
C PRO A 140 -4.02 -5.10 -2.85
N ALA A 141 -4.44 -4.45 -3.94
CA ALA A 141 -3.57 -3.92 -4.99
C ALA A 141 -3.03 -2.52 -4.65
N SER A 142 -3.67 -1.79 -3.75
CA SER A 142 -3.17 -0.51 -3.20
C SER A 142 -2.74 -0.63 -1.75
N GLU A 143 -1.76 0.19 -1.33
CA GLU A 143 -1.35 0.30 0.08
C GLU A 143 -2.31 1.19 0.88
N LEU A 144 -3.24 1.88 0.22
CA LEU A 144 -4.31 2.64 0.85
C LEU A 144 -5.64 2.27 0.18
N CYS A 145 -6.40 1.39 0.82
CA CYS A 145 -7.73 1.02 0.37
C CYS A 145 -8.72 2.16 0.66
N ILE A 146 -9.75 2.34 -0.16
CA ILE A 146 -10.73 3.41 0.05
C ILE A 146 -11.88 2.88 0.92
N THR A 147 -11.61 2.74 2.22
CA THR A 147 -12.60 2.31 3.22
C THR A 147 -13.52 3.46 3.64
N ASP A 148 -14.64 3.17 4.30
CA ASP A 148 -15.56 4.21 4.78
C ASP A 148 -14.87 5.23 5.72
N ASP A 149 -13.92 4.79 6.54
CA ASP A 149 -13.10 5.70 7.37
C ASP A 149 -12.25 6.65 6.52
N VAL A 150 -11.64 6.14 5.45
CA VAL A 150 -10.83 6.95 4.51
C VAL A 150 -11.72 7.93 3.76
N ARG A 151 -12.92 7.49 3.32
CA ARG A 151 -13.91 8.34 2.66
C ARG A 151 -14.40 9.46 3.58
N SER A 152 -14.73 9.13 4.83
CA SER A 152 -15.13 10.11 5.84
C SER A 152 -14.03 11.12 6.14
N ARG A 153 -12.77 10.66 6.22
CA ARG A 153 -11.62 11.57 6.38
C ARG A 153 -11.45 12.47 5.17
N ALA A 154 -11.57 11.94 3.96
CA ALA A 154 -11.46 12.71 2.72
C ALA A 154 -12.56 13.78 2.63
N GLN A 155 -13.80 13.48 3.03
CA GLN A 155 -14.88 14.47 3.08
C GLN A 155 -14.53 15.67 3.98
N LYS A 156 -13.96 15.42 5.16
CA LYS A 156 -13.48 16.51 6.04
C LYS A 156 -12.33 17.29 5.42
N LEU A 157 -11.41 16.59 4.76
CA LEU A 157 -10.29 17.23 4.06
C LEU A 157 -10.74 18.11 2.88
N ALA A 158 -11.85 17.78 2.20
CA ALA A 158 -12.41 18.61 1.14
C ALA A 158 -12.74 20.03 1.64
N GLU A 159 -13.21 20.15 2.88
CA GLU A 159 -13.52 21.42 3.54
C GLU A 159 -12.27 22.09 4.14
N GLU A 160 -11.40 21.29 4.78
CA GLU A 160 -10.21 21.79 5.50
C GLU A 160 -9.07 22.22 4.55
N MET A 161 -9.00 21.62 3.35
CA MET A 161 -7.82 21.63 2.49
C MET A 161 -8.16 21.89 1.01
N PRO A 162 -8.48 23.16 0.64
CA PRO A 162 -8.96 23.52 -0.71
C PRO A 162 -8.01 23.12 -1.86
N TRP A 163 -6.70 23.14 -1.62
CA TRP A 163 -5.67 22.76 -2.61
C TRP A 163 -5.89 21.37 -3.22
N GLY A 164 -6.50 20.47 -2.45
CA GLY A 164 -6.72 19.08 -2.82
C GLY A 164 -8.19 18.74 -3.02
N ALA A 165 -9.09 19.72 -3.05
CA ALA A 165 -10.54 19.52 -3.06
C ALA A 165 -10.97 18.43 -4.06
N THR A 166 -10.49 18.50 -5.31
CA THR A 166 -10.79 17.48 -6.33
C THR A 166 -10.30 16.08 -5.94
N PHE A 167 -9.12 15.94 -5.34
CA PHE A 167 -8.64 14.63 -4.88
C PHE A 167 -9.49 14.11 -3.71
N TRP A 168 -9.84 14.99 -2.77
CA TRP A 168 -10.65 14.67 -1.60
C TRP A 168 -12.06 14.26 -1.96
N GLU A 169 -12.69 14.97 -2.90
CA GLU A 169 -14.03 14.65 -3.43
C GLU A 169 -14.03 13.28 -4.10
N ILE A 170 -13.07 13.01 -5.01
CA ILE A 170 -12.94 11.71 -5.67
C ILE A 170 -12.81 10.59 -4.64
N ILE A 171 -11.96 10.76 -3.62
CA ILE A 171 -11.76 9.74 -2.58
C ILE A 171 -13.02 9.58 -1.73
N ALA A 172 -13.69 10.67 -1.35
CA ALA A 172 -14.93 10.63 -0.56
C ALA A 172 -16.05 9.86 -1.29
N GLU A 173 -16.13 10.00 -2.60
CA GLU A 173 -17.07 9.26 -3.45
C GLU A 173 -16.70 7.78 -3.65
N GLY A 174 -15.51 7.35 -3.19
CA GLY A 174 -15.01 5.98 -3.39
C GLY A 174 -14.26 5.79 -4.71
N GLY A 175 -13.91 6.89 -5.38
CA GLY A 175 -13.18 6.87 -6.64
C GLY A 175 -11.74 6.39 -6.49
N LEU A 176 -11.24 5.73 -7.53
CA LEU A 176 -9.84 5.33 -7.62
C LEU A 176 -8.99 6.48 -8.17
N LEU A 177 -7.90 6.78 -7.46
CA LEU A 177 -6.93 7.79 -7.86
C LEU A 177 -5.54 7.16 -8.00
N ASP A 178 -4.90 7.35 -9.14
CA ASP A 178 -3.52 6.91 -9.33
C ASP A 178 -2.59 7.68 -8.38
N GLY A 179 -1.79 6.95 -7.60
CA GLY A 179 -0.88 7.53 -6.62
C GLY A 179 -1.56 8.03 -5.35
N VAL A 180 -2.76 7.55 -5.02
CA VAL A 180 -3.47 7.87 -3.77
C VAL A 180 -2.63 7.64 -2.50
N GLU A 181 -1.64 6.75 -2.57
CA GLU A 181 -0.72 6.47 -1.46
C GLU A 181 0.14 7.68 -1.08
N ASN A 182 0.33 8.63 -2.00
CA ASN A 182 0.97 9.91 -1.71
C ASN A 182 0.18 10.79 -0.76
N LEU A 183 -1.14 10.55 -0.67
CA LEU A 183 -2.05 11.30 0.19
C LEU A 183 -2.23 10.61 1.55
N LEU A 184 -1.54 9.47 1.76
CA LEU A 184 -1.58 8.70 3.00
C LEU A 184 -1.36 9.55 4.26
N PRO A 185 -0.43 10.53 4.33
CA PRO A 185 -0.25 11.33 5.54
C PRO A 185 -1.54 12.05 5.98
N TRP A 186 -2.32 12.58 5.04
CA TRP A 186 -3.57 13.28 5.35
C TRP A 186 -4.73 12.34 5.66
N LEU A 187 -4.78 11.19 4.97
CA LEU A 187 -5.87 10.21 5.04
C LEU A 187 -5.71 9.24 6.22
N ASN A 188 -4.47 9.02 6.68
CA ASN A 188 -4.16 8.20 7.85
C ASN A 188 -3.47 9.06 8.93
N PRO A 189 -4.19 9.51 9.96
CA PRO A 189 -3.61 10.35 11.01
C PRO A 189 -2.58 9.63 11.88
N LYS A 190 -2.57 8.28 11.89
CA LYS A 190 -1.55 7.52 12.62
C LYS A 190 -0.26 7.47 11.80
N ARG A 191 0.79 8.09 12.34
CA ARG A 191 2.13 8.11 11.76
C ARG A 191 2.98 6.95 12.30
N GLU A 192 2.66 5.76 11.83
CA GLU A 192 3.35 4.50 12.14
C GLU A 192 4.22 4.06 10.95
N THR A 193 5.28 3.32 11.24
CA THR A 193 6.21 2.73 10.27
C THR A 193 6.23 1.21 10.42
N ILE A 194 6.94 0.52 9.53
CA ILE A 194 7.15 -0.93 9.67
C ILE A 194 7.84 -1.32 10.99
N LEU A 195 8.66 -0.43 11.58
CA LEU A 195 9.27 -0.69 12.89
C LEU A 195 8.23 -0.71 14.01
N ASP A 196 7.14 0.04 13.90
CA ASP A 196 6.09 0.04 14.92
C ASP A 196 5.31 -1.29 14.93
N LEU A 197 5.34 -2.06 13.84
CA LEU A 197 4.68 -3.38 13.74
C LEU A 197 5.51 -4.54 14.30
N LEU A 198 6.82 -4.35 14.49
CA LEU A 198 7.72 -5.42 14.95
C LEU A 198 7.66 -5.57 16.48
N PRO A 199 7.96 -6.75 17.06
CA PRO A 199 8.02 -6.95 18.51
C PRO A 199 8.98 -5.98 19.18
N SER A 200 8.69 -5.51 20.40
CA SER A 200 9.59 -4.62 21.15
C SER A 200 10.99 -5.21 21.41
N SER A 201 11.12 -6.55 21.36
CA SER A 201 12.37 -7.31 21.48
C SER A 201 13.22 -7.36 20.20
N THR A 202 12.77 -6.78 19.08
CA THR A 202 13.52 -6.79 17.83
C THR A 202 14.84 -6.03 17.96
N LEU A 203 15.93 -6.71 17.60
CA LEU A 203 17.27 -6.14 17.43
C LEU A 203 17.32 -5.34 16.11
N VAL A 204 17.70 -4.07 16.18
CA VAL A 204 17.82 -3.20 14.99
C VAL A 204 19.30 -2.90 14.72
N LEU A 205 19.79 -3.38 13.57
CA LEU A 205 21.17 -3.14 13.12
C LEU A 205 21.18 -2.02 12.07
N LEU A 206 21.80 -0.89 12.42
CA LEU A 206 21.96 0.24 11.50
C LEU A 206 23.35 0.22 10.88
N PHE A 207 23.42 -0.12 9.60
CA PHE A 207 24.67 -0.08 8.83
C PHE A 207 24.89 1.34 8.31
N ASP A 208 25.86 2.03 8.91
CA ASP A 208 26.15 3.45 8.64
C ASP A 208 24.96 4.38 8.94
N ALA A 209 24.66 4.56 10.24
CA ALA A 209 23.54 5.38 10.68
C ALA A 209 23.63 6.85 10.22
N LYS A 210 24.84 7.41 10.04
CA LYS A 210 24.98 8.78 9.52
C LYS A 210 24.48 8.87 8.08
N GLN A 211 24.84 7.90 7.22
CA GLN A 211 24.31 7.85 5.86
C GLN A 211 22.80 7.60 5.84
N ILE A 212 22.27 6.75 6.73
CA ILE A 212 20.83 6.51 6.86
C ILE A 212 20.11 7.81 7.25
N GLN A 213 20.58 8.51 8.28
CA GLN A 213 20.04 9.78 8.73
C GLN A 213 20.04 10.82 7.60
N GLN A 214 21.18 11.04 6.96
CA GLN A 214 21.29 11.98 5.84
C GLN A 214 20.34 11.61 4.71
N ARG A 215 20.17 10.32 4.41
CA ARG A 215 19.24 9.89 3.36
C ARG A 215 17.79 10.21 3.70
N ILE A 216 17.38 10.02 4.96
CA ILE A 216 16.03 10.34 5.44
C ILE A 216 15.80 11.85 5.39
N GLU A 217 16.75 12.66 5.85
CA GLU A 217 16.68 14.13 5.76
C GLU A 217 16.53 14.61 4.31
N ASN A 218 17.29 14.03 3.39
CA ASN A 218 17.18 14.33 1.97
C ASN A 218 15.80 13.95 1.41
N LEU A 219 15.24 12.79 1.79
CA LEU A 219 13.89 12.38 1.36
C LEU A 219 12.84 13.39 1.85
N ILE A 220 12.90 13.79 3.12
CA ILE A 220 11.96 14.76 3.69
C ILE A 220 12.09 16.12 2.99
N SER A 221 13.32 16.59 2.73
CA SER A 221 13.56 17.85 2.02
C SER A 221 13.06 17.79 0.57
N GLU A 222 13.24 16.66 -0.12
CA GLU A 222 12.70 16.42 -1.47
C GLU A 222 11.16 16.52 -1.45
N GLU A 223 10.50 15.87 -0.48
CA GLU A 223 9.04 15.91 -0.32
C GLU A 223 8.51 17.32 -0.05
N GLN A 224 9.11 18.04 0.91
CA GLN A 224 8.72 19.40 1.25
C GLN A 224 8.86 20.34 0.05
N SER A 225 9.94 20.21 -0.71
CA SER A 225 10.17 21.02 -1.91
C SER A 225 9.10 20.78 -2.97
N ILE A 226 8.77 19.51 -3.24
CA ILE A 226 7.76 19.14 -4.24
C ILE A 226 6.37 19.57 -3.80
N SER A 227 6.03 19.34 -2.53
CA SER A 227 4.79 19.81 -1.95
C SER A 227 4.66 21.33 -2.06
N ALA A 228 5.70 22.10 -1.70
CA ALA A 228 5.69 23.55 -1.84
C ALA A 228 5.37 24.02 -3.27
N MET A 229 6.03 23.44 -4.29
CA MET A 229 5.76 23.76 -5.69
C MET A 229 4.30 23.46 -6.10
N LEU A 230 3.74 22.36 -5.62
CA LEU A 230 2.35 21.99 -5.90
C LEU A 230 1.36 22.94 -5.23
N PHE A 231 1.62 23.33 -3.98
CA PHE A 231 0.77 24.29 -3.25
C PHE A 231 0.81 25.67 -3.88
N GLU A 232 1.97 26.17 -4.31
CA GLU A 232 2.06 27.43 -5.07
C GLU A 232 1.20 27.39 -6.34
N THR A 233 1.12 26.21 -6.98
CA THR A 233 0.32 26.02 -8.20
C THR A 233 -1.18 25.91 -7.91
N LEU A 234 -1.56 25.25 -6.82
CA LEU A 234 -2.94 24.85 -6.53
C LEU A 234 -3.67 25.78 -5.54
N SER A 235 -2.95 26.43 -4.63
CA SER A 235 -3.50 27.32 -3.58
C SER A 235 -2.43 28.29 -3.05
N PRO A 236 -2.02 29.30 -3.84
CA PRO A 236 -0.94 30.21 -3.48
C PRO A 236 -1.21 31.12 -2.26
N GLU A 237 -2.47 31.26 -1.85
CA GLU A 237 -2.88 32.23 -0.81
C GLU A 237 -2.97 31.62 0.60
N THR A 238 -2.66 30.34 0.79
CA THR A 238 -2.89 29.65 2.07
C THR A 238 -1.62 29.03 2.66
N GLU A 239 -1.34 29.32 3.92
CA GLU A 239 -0.24 28.69 4.67
C GLU A 239 -0.69 27.29 5.13
N HIS A 240 -0.03 26.25 4.60
CA HIS A 240 -0.43 24.87 4.86
C HIS A 240 0.61 24.13 5.71
N LYS A 241 0.15 23.48 6.79
CA LYS A 241 0.98 22.54 7.54
C LYS A 241 1.21 21.28 6.71
N MET A 242 2.39 21.17 6.11
CA MET A 242 2.75 20.04 5.27
C MET A 242 2.87 18.75 6.07
N GLN A 243 2.41 17.66 5.49
CA GLN A 243 2.59 16.33 6.04
C GLN A 243 3.51 15.53 5.12
N THR A 244 4.56 14.97 5.68
CA THR A 244 5.54 14.17 4.95
C THR A 244 5.16 12.70 4.99
N LEU A 245 5.49 11.97 3.93
CA LEU A 245 5.32 10.52 3.89
C LEU A 245 6.43 9.83 4.70
N HIS A 246 7.58 10.47 4.89
CA HIS A 246 8.66 9.96 5.73
C HIS A 246 8.74 10.68 7.08
N LEU A 247 9.05 9.91 8.13
CA LEU A 247 9.35 10.39 9.47
C LEU A 247 10.84 10.71 9.62
N ALA A 248 11.18 11.68 10.48
CA ALA A 248 12.57 11.97 10.78
C ALA A 248 13.26 10.77 11.45
N PHE A 249 14.59 10.68 11.31
CA PHE A 249 15.39 9.58 11.88
C PHE A 249 15.06 9.37 13.37
N ASP A 250 15.05 10.45 14.13
CA ASP A 250 14.75 10.47 15.56
C ASP A 250 13.32 9.98 15.87
N GLU A 251 12.32 10.36 15.06
CA GLU A 251 10.94 9.90 15.23
C GLU A 251 10.79 8.38 14.99
N VAL A 252 11.57 7.83 14.05
CA VAL A 252 11.57 6.40 13.69
C VAL A 252 12.22 5.56 14.77
N PHE A 253 13.37 6.00 15.31
CA PHE A 253 14.21 5.17 16.18
C PHE A 253 14.07 5.47 17.68
N HIS A 254 13.69 6.68 18.12
CA HIS A 254 13.57 6.98 19.57
C HIS A 254 12.35 6.36 20.24
N LYS A 255 11.26 6.06 19.51
CA LYS A 255 10.10 5.34 20.08
C LYS A 255 10.52 4.01 20.72
N ARG A 256 11.58 3.38 20.19
CA ARG A 256 12.14 2.11 20.69
C ARG A 256 13.03 2.26 21.91
N GLU A 257 13.77 3.36 22.02
CA GLU A 257 14.65 3.62 23.16
C GLU A 257 13.85 3.81 24.47
N SER A 258 12.69 4.46 24.38
CA SER A 258 11.83 4.77 25.53
C SER A 258 10.97 3.60 26.04
N GLN A 259 10.76 2.55 25.24
CA GLN A 259 9.84 1.46 25.56
C GLN A 259 10.48 0.20 26.18
N SER A 260 11.81 0.13 26.32
CA SER A 260 12.46 -1.06 26.89
C SER A 260 13.81 -0.75 27.54
N SER A 261 14.06 -1.30 28.73
CA SER A 261 15.38 -1.32 29.38
C SER A 261 16.42 -2.19 28.65
N ARG A 262 16.04 -2.81 27.51
CA ARG A 262 16.88 -3.62 26.62
C ARG A 262 16.73 -3.20 25.15
N SER A 263 16.59 -1.90 24.86
CA SER A 263 16.60 -1.39 23.49
C SER A 263 17.96 -1.65 22.84
N GLN A 264 18.00 -2.59 21.89
CA GLN A 264 19.20 -2.99 21.15
C GLN A 264 19.23 -2.29 19.78
N LEU A 265 19.41 -0.98 19.78
CA LEU A 265 19.86 -0.27 18.58
C LEU A 265 21.37 -0.44 18.49
N ILE A 266 21.84 -1.21 17.51
CA ILE A 266 23.28 -1.42 17.29
C ILE A 266 23.70 -0.63 16.06
N PHE A 267 24.63 0.30 16.28
CA PHE A 267 25.27 1.08 15.24
C PHE A 267 26.46 0.31 14.66
N CYS A 268 26.26 -0.28 13.49
CA CYS A 268 27.30 -1.00 12.76
C CYS A 268 28.06 -0.01 11.86
N ARG A 269 29.36 0.19 12.11
CA ARG A 269 30.25 0.88 11.17
C ARG A 269 30.78 -0.11 10.15
N THR A 270 30.59 0.19 8.87
CA THR A 270 31.30 -0.49 7.79
C THR A 270 32.73 0.07 7.75
N TYR A 271 33.71 -0.71 8.21
CA TYR A 271 35.11 -0.42 7.90
C TYR A 271 35.29 -0.66 6.39
N ARG A 272 35.46 0.42 5.62
CA ARG A 272 36.06 0.30 4.29
C ARG A 272 37.58 0.18 4.50
N PRO A 273 38.24 -0.90 4.01
CA PRO A 273 39.69 -0.99 4.04
C PRO A 273 40.36 0.08 3.17
#